data_AF-A0A432TZA3-F1
#
_entry.id   AF-A0A432TZA3-F1
#
_cell.length_a   1.000
_cell.length_b   1.000
_cell.length_c   1.000
_cell.angle_alpha   90.00
_cell.angle_beta   90.00
_cell.angle_gamma   90.00
#
_symmetry.space_group_name_H-M   'P 1'
#
loop_
_entity.id
_entity.type
_entity.pdbx_description
1 polymer ?
#
loop_
_entity_poly.entity_id
_entity_poly.type
_entity_poly.pdbx_seq_one_letter_code
_entity_poly.pdbx_strand_id
1 'polypeptide(L)'
;KDYNVEAEAILSIDHSGVNAVSYRVLEVIDDVIKKNIAIELKNDDLDPLSLFLALSNEIKNNPAKINFKFRVNDGKKIEWHHYQIMKSDDANTIKIIEKDKNIELHFSKNQNALFTYFRNSRLSLKLKSVIFEE
;
A
#
# COMPACT_ATOMS: atom_id res chain seq x y z
N LYS A 1 -25.63 -13.12 4.82
CA LYS A 1 -24.83 -13.27 3.60
C LYS A 1 -23.40 -13.26 4.05
N ASP A 2 -22.77 -14.41 3.93
CA ASP A 2 -21.40 -14.55 4.40
C ASP A 2 -20.50 -14.05 3.29
N TYR A 3 -19.90 -12.89 3.56
CA TYR A 3 -19.02 -12.17 2.65
C TYR A 3 -17.61 -12.27 3.21
N ASN A 4 -16.73 -12.99 2.51
CA ASN A 4 -15.34 -13.16 2.90
C ASN A 4 -14.42 -12.67 1.78
N VAL A 5 -13.38 -11.93 2.17
CA VAL A 5 -12.31 -11.50 1.27
C VAL A 5 -11.00 -11.87 1.92
N GLU A 6 -10.27 -12.77 1.27
CA GLU A 6 -8.92 -13.18 1.65
C GLU A 6 -7.93 -12.56 0.67
N ALA A 7 -6.90 -11.91 1.21
CA ALA A 7 -5.83 -11.33 0.41
C ALA A 7 -4.47 -11.76 0.98
N GLU A 8 -3.57 -12.14 0.08
CA GLU A 8 -2.23 -12.62 0.39
C GLU A 8 -1.22 -11.97 -0.55
N ALA A 9 -0.06 -11.59 -0.02
CA ALA A 9 1.04 -11.03 -0.81
C ALA A 9 2.37 -11.65 -0.38
N ILE A 10 3.17 -12.07 -1.35
CA ILE A 10 4.56 -12.51 -1.14
C ILE A 10 5.46 -11.37 -1.60
N LEU A 11 6.37 -10.94 -0.72
CA LEU A 11 7.22 -9.78 -0.93
C LEU A 11 8.70 -10.18 -0.79
N SER A 12 9.55 -9.58 -1.61
CA SER A 12 11.00 -9.57 -1.50
C SER A 12 11.46 -8.19 -1.03
N ILE A 13 12.44 -8.10 -0.15
CA ILE A 13 12.99 -6.82 0.31
C ILE A 13 14.49 -6.81 0.04
N ASP A 14 14.97 -5.79 -0.66
CA ASP A 14 16.39 -5.57 -0.93
C ASP A 14 16.80 -4.10 -0.67
N HIS A 15 18.07 -3.76 -0.98
CA HIS A 15 18.63 -2.42 -0.78
C HIS A 15 17.94 -1.32 -1.60
N SER A 16 17.18 -1.70 -2.63
CA SER A 16 16.41 -0.82 -3.52
C SER A 16 14.95 -0.68 -3.08
N GLY A 17 14.46 -1.50 -2.15
CA GLY A 17 13.13 -1.38 -1.57
C GLY A 17 12.39 -2.69 -1.37
N VAL A 18 11.06 -2.61 -1.32
CA VAL A 18 10.14 -3.74 -1.15
C VAL A 18 9.56 -4.08 -2.52
N ASN A 19 9.86 -5.25 -3.05
CA ASN A 19 9.36 -5.75 -4.33
C ASN A 19 8.27 -6.80 -4.11
N ALA A 20 7.11 -6.59 -4.71
CA ALA A 20 6.07 -7.60 -4.74
C ALA A 20 6.48 -8.76 -5.64
N VAL A 21 6.37 -9.99 -5.16
CA VAL A 21 6.63 -11.21 -5.94
C VAL A 21 5.30 -11.76 -6.47
N SER A 22 4.29 -11.85 -5.60
CA SER A 22 2.95 -12.26 -6.02
C SER A 22 1.87 -11.69 -5.10
N TYR A 23 0.67 -11.53 -5.67
CA TYR A 23 -0.52 -11.04 -4.98
C TYR A 23 -1.71 -11.92 -5.31
N ARG A 24 -2.49 -12.29 -4.30
CA ARG A 24 -3.73 -13.05 -4.44
C ARG A 24 -4.88 -12.38 -3.73
N VAL A 25 -6.04 -12.32 -4.38
CA VAL A 25 -7.33 -11.95 -3.77
C VAL A 25 -8.37 -12.99 -4.10
N LEU A 26 -9.00 -13.51 -3.07
CA LEU A 26 -10.13 -14.40 -3.13
C LEU A 26 -11.34 -13.72 -2.49
N GLU A 27 -12.39 -13.47 -3.28
CA GLU A 27 -13.66 -12.94 -2.80
C GLU A 27 -14.73 -14.04 -2.90
N VAL A 28 -15.34 -14.37 -1.76
CA VAL A 28 -16.36 -15.41 -1.63
C VAL A 28 -17.65 -14.79 -1.07
N ILE A 29 -18.77 -15.08 -1.72
CA ILE A 29 -20.11 -14.66 -1.28
C ILE A 29 -21.00 -15.89 -1.24
N ASP A 30 -21.53 -16.21 -0.05
CA ASP A 30 -22.41 -17.36 0.18
C ASP A 30 -21.77 -18.65 -0.40
N ASP A 31 -20.51 -18.91 -0.03
CA ASP A 31 -19.64 -20.01 -0.50
C ASP A 31 -19.35 -20.05 -2.02
N VAL A 32 -19.75 -19.02 -2.76
CA VAL A 32 -19.44 -18.90 -4.19
C VAL A 32 -18.27 -17.94 -4.39
N ILE A 33 -17.19 -18.43 -4.99
CA ILE A 33 -16.07 -17.59 -5.44
C ILE A 33 -16.58 -16.60 -6.49
N LYS A 34 -16.55 -15.31 -6.18
CA LYS A 34 -16.90 -14.22 -7.09
C LYS A 34 -15.69 -13.63 -7.78
N LYS A 35 -14.54 -13.65 -7.12
CA LYS A 35 -13.29 -13.09 -7.64
C LYS A 35 -12.11 -13.94 -7.18
N ASN A 36 -11.25 -14.31 -8.11
CA ASN A 36 -9.97 -14.94 -7.83
C ASN A 36 -8.92 -14.27 -8.70
N ILE A 37 -8.18 -13.34 -8.11
CA ILE A 37 -7.07 -12.65 -8.77
C ILE A 37 -5.80 -13.26 -8.22
N ALA A 38 -4.96 -13.81 -9.10
CA ALA A 38 -3.57 -14.15 -8.80
C ALA A 38 -2.69 -13.39 -9.79
N ILE A 39 -1.79 -12.56 -9.27
CA ILE A 39 -0.86 -11.77 -10.06
C ILE A 39 0.53 -12.18 -9.64
N GLU A 40 1.30 -12.72 -10.59
CA GLU A 40 2.75 -12.85 -10.46
C GLU A 40 3.39 -11.60 -11.04
N LEU A 41 4.17 -10.90 -10.24
CA LEU A 41 4.79 -9.64 -10.64
C LEU A 41 6.21 -9.91 -11.12
N LYS A 42 6.50 -9.50 -12.36
CA LYS A 42 7.81 -9.68 -12.98
C LYS A 42 8.61 -8.38 -12.86
N ASN A 43 9.40 -8.29 -11.78
CA ASN A 43 10.37 -7.22 -11.45
C ASN A 43 9.79 -5.79 -11.28
N ASP A 44 10.29 -5.10 -10.25
CA ASP A 44 10.14 -3.67 -9.90
C ASP A 44 8.73 -3.06 -9.82
N ASP A 45 7.68 -3.82 -10.09
CA ASP A 45 6.30 -3.36 -10.07
C ASP A 45 5.70 -3.49 -8.67
N LEU A 46 5.49 -2.35 -8.00
CA LEU A 46 4.86 -2.31 -6.68
C LEU A 46 3.36 -2.57 -6.80
N ASP A 47 2.88 -3.62 -6.13
CA ASP A 47 1.47 -3.76 -5.77
C ASP A 47 1.07 -2.72 -4.69
N PRO A 48 -0.23 -2.46 -4.45
CA PRO A 48 -0.67 -1.45 -3.48
C PRO A 48 -0.17 -1.62 -2.04
N LEU A 49 0.00 -2.86 -1.57
CA LEU A 49 0.58 -3.15 -0.25
C LEU A 49 2.10 -2.91 -0.26
N SER A 50 2.77 -3.32 -1.33
CA SER A 50 4.20 -3.07 -1.54
C SER A 50 4.52 -1.58 -1.61
N LEU A 51 3.64 -0.78 -2.22
CA LEU A 51 3.73 0.68 -2.20
C LEU A 51 3.70 1.23 -0.76
N PHE A 52 2.80 0.74 0.09
CA PHE A 52 2.71 1.20 1.48
C PHE A 52 3.99 0.87 2.25
N LEU A 53 4.54 -0.33 2.07
CA LEU A 53 5.79 -0.73 2.71
C LEU A 53 6.99 0.03 2.16
N ALA A 54 7.06 0.26 0.85
CA ALA A 54 8.12 1.06 0.22
C ALA A 54 8.12 2.51 0.73
N LEU A 55 6.93 3.14 0.83
CA LEU A 55 6.77 4.46 1.44
C LEU A 55 7.19 4.44 2.92
N SER A 56 6.76 3.43 3.69
CA SER A 56 7.13 3.30 5.10
C SER A 56 8.66 3.23 5.28
N ASN A 57 9.33 2.43 4.45
CA ASN A 57 10.78 2.29 4.45
C ASN A 57 11.50 3.58 4.06
N GLU A 58 11.04 4.25 3.00
CA GLU A 58 11.60 5.55 2.57
C GLU A 58 11.47 6.63 3.64
N ILE A 59 10.30 6.74 4.28
CA ILE A 59 10.08 7.70 5.37
C ILE A 59 10.99 7.39 6.56
N LYS A 60 11.12 6.11 6.92
CA LYS A 60 11.95 5.66 8.05
C LYS A 60 13.43 5.98 7.81
N ASN A 61 13.93 5.66 6.62
CA ASN A 61 15.36 5.80 6.31
C ASN A 61 15.73 7.22 5.87
N ASN A 62 14.79 7.99 5.32
CA ASN A 62 14.99 9.34 4.80
C ASN A 62 13.92 10.32 5.33
N PRO A 63 13.90 10.64 6.65
CA PRO A 63 12.80 11.39 7.28
C PRO A 63 12.64 12.84 6.79
N ALA A 64 13.67 13.41 6.15
CA ALA A 64 13.61 14.75 5.56
C ALA A 64 13.04 14.75 4.12
N LYS A 65 12.86 13.58 3.50
CA LYS A 65 12.38 13.46 2.12
C LYS A 65 10.89 13.71 2.05
N ILE A 66 10.47 14.59 1.15
CA ILE A 66 9.06 15.05 1.03
C ILE A 66 8.39 14.49 -0.23
N ASN A 67 9.16 14.21 -1.28
CA ASN A 67 8.65 13.75 -2.57
C ASN A 67 9.16 12.33 -2.87
N PHE A 68 8.26 11.48 -3.37
CA PHE A 68 8.55 10.10 -3.75
C PHE A 68 8.03 9.83 -5.14
N LYS A 69 8.74 8.99 -5.88
CA LYS A 69 8.36 8.58 -7.23
C LYS A 69 8.48 7.07 -7.31
N PHE A 70 7.37 6.42 -7.64
CA PHE A 70 7.27 4.96 -7.70
C PHE A 70 6.58 4.52 -8.98
N ARG A 71 7.01 3.39 -9.51
CA ARG A 71 6.31 2.72 -10.61
C ARG A 71 5.28 1.79 -9.98
N VAL A 72 4.00 2.04 -10.25
CA VAL A 72 2.88 1.34 -9.60
C VAL A 72 2.10 0.59 -10.66
N ASN A 73 1.75 -0.66 -10.35
CA ASN A 73 0.86 -1.47 -11.15
C ASN A 73 -0.52 -1.52 -10.48
N ASP A 74 -1.52 -0.88 -11.07
CA ASP A 74 -2.89 -0.83 -10.53
C ASP A 74 -3.77 -2.03 -10.94
N GLY A 75 -3.15 -3.04 -11.58
CA GLY A 75 -3.84 -4.21 -12.14
C GLY A 75 -4.43 -3.96 -13.53
N LYS A 76 -4.38 -2.74 -14.06
CA LYS A 76 -4.77 -2.40 -15.44
C LYS A 76 -3.59 -1.89 -16.26
N LYS A 77 -2.74 -1.07 -15.65
CA LYS A 77 -1.55 -0.49 -16.28
C LYS A 77 -0.46 -0.24 -15.26
N ILE A 78 0.76 -0.16 -15.79
CA ILE A 78 1.94 0.22 -15.04
C ILE A 78 2.29 1.65 -15.40
N GLU A 79 2.34 2.54 -14.43
CA GLU A 79 2.71 3.94 -14.66
C GLU A 79 3.49 4.55 -13.48
N TRP A 80 4.09 5.72 -13.69
CA TRP A 80 4.80 6.45 -12.64
C TRP A 80 3.82 7.29 -11.82
N HIS A 81 3.87 7.09 -10.51
CA HIS A 81 3.10 7.82 -9.52
C HIS A 81 4.02 8.74 -8.73
N HIS A 82 3.51 9.94 -8.41
CA HIS A 82 4.25 10.95 -7.65
C HIS A 82 3.52 11.25 -6.34
N TYR A 83 4.19 10.92 -5.24
CA TYR A 83 3.65 11.09 -3.90
C TYR A 83 4.35 12.22 -3.17
N GLN A 84 3.59 12.99 -2.40
CA GLN A 84 4.12 14.12 -1.64
C GLN A 84 3.60 14.10 -0.20
N ILE A 85 4.51 14.27 0.77
CA ILE A 85 4.13 14.55 2.16
C ILE A 85 3.52 15.94 2.25
N MET A 86 2.36 16.01 2.91
CA MET A 86 1.62 17.24 3.16
C MET A 86 1.51 17.48 4.66
N LYS A 87 1.17 18.73 5.02
CA LYS A 87 0.77 19.03 6.39
C LYS A 87 -0.41 18.13 6.78
N SER A 88 -0.25 17.38 7.86
CA SER A 88 -1.34 16.61 8.46
C SER A 88 -2.06 17.45 9.51
N ASP A 89 -3.37 17.23 9.64
CA ASP A 89 -4.19 17.82 10.70
C ASP A 89 -3.98 17.11 12.06
N ASP A 90 -3.51 15.86 12.02
CA ASP A 90 -3.11 15.10 13.21
C ASP A 90 -1.58 15.11 13.33
N ALA A 91 -1.09 15.63 14.46
CA ALA A 91 0.33 15.74 14.76
C ALA A 91 1.06 14.39 14.76
N ASN A 92 0.37 13.27 15.04
CA ASN A 92 0.94 11.93 15.11
C ASN A 92 0.94 11.18 13.76
N THR A 93 0.41 11.79 12.70
CA THR A 93 0.33 11.16 11.38
C THR A 93 1.16 11.89 10.33
N ILE A 94 1.60 11.12 9.35
CA ILE A 94 2.24 11.59 8.12
C ILE A 94 1.21 11.42 7.02
N LYS A 95 0.74 12.55 6.48
CA LYS A 95 -0.19 12.57 5.35
C LYS A 95 0.59 12.61 4.05
N ILE A 96 0.31 11.69 3.15
CA ILE A 96 0.90 11.61 1.81
C ILE A 96 -0.21 11.62 0.78
N ILE A 97 -0.03 12.40 -0.29
CA ILE A 97 -1.01 12.48 -1.37
C ILE A 97 -0.38 12.22 -2.74
N GLU A 98 -1.18 11.69 -3.64
CA GLU A 98 -0.97 11.79 -5.08
C GLU A 98 -2.17 12.51 -5.69
N LYS A 99 -1.97 13.75 -6.12
CA LYS A 99 -3.06 14.65 -6.54
C LYS A 99 -3.78 14.13 -7.77
N ASP A 100 -3.04 13.71 -8.80
CA ASP A 100 -3.59 13.35 -10.11
C ASP A 100 -4.50 12.13 -10.04
N LYS A 101 -4.27 11.23 -9.08
CA LYS A 101 -5.06 10.01 -8.86
C LYS A 101 -6.06 10.14 -7.72
N ASN A 102 -6.11 11.29 -7.06
CA ASN A 102 -6.91 11.54 -5.86
C ASN A 102 -6.67 10.47 -4.78
N ILE A 103 -5.39 10.15 -4.54
CA ILE A 103 -4.98 9.19 -3.51
C ILE A 103 -4.52 9.94 -2.26
N GLU A 104 -4.98 9.47 -1.11
CA GLU A 104 -4.59 9.96 0.21
C GLU A 104 -4.15 8.78 1.08
N LEU A 105 -2.96 8.88 1.66
CA LEU A 105 -2.33 7.89 2.52
C LEU A 105 -1.97 8.53 3.86
N HIS A 106 -2.13 7.79 4.95
CA HIS A 106 -1.70 8.22 6.27
C HIS A 106 -0.82 7.15 6.90
N PHE A 107 0.29 7.58 7.47
CA PHE A 107 1.24 6.72 8.19
C PHE A 107 1.41 7.20 9.63
N SER A 108 1.63 6.29 10.56
CA SER A 108 1.85 6.59 11.97
C SER A 108 3.29 6.99 12.24
N LYS A 109 3.54 8.18 12.79
CA LYS A 109 4.89 8.59 13.21
C LYS A 109 5.43 7.70 14.33
N ASN A 110 4.54 7.25 15.21
CA ASN A 110 4.91 6.58 16.45
C ASN A 110 5.10 5.06 16.27
N GLN A 111 4.78 4.52 15.08
CA GLN A 111 4.87 3.10 14.77
C GLN A 111 5.74 2.88 13.54
N ASN A 112 6.96 3.44 13.51
CA ASN A 112 7.91 3.23 12.42
C ASN A 112 7.38 3.59 11.02
N ALA A 113 6.61 4.68 10.92
CA ALA A 113 5.95 5.07 9.68
C ALA A 113 5.05 3.97 9.10
N LEU A 114 4.39 3.16 9.93
CA LEU A 114 3.45 2.14 9.48
C LEU A 114 2.22 2.76 8.84
N PHE A 115 1.77 2.19 7.73
CA PHE A 115 0.53 2.57 7.06
C PHE A 115 -0.69 2.43 7.97
N THR A 116 -1.58 3.43 7.98
CA THR A 116 -2.79 3.42 8.82
C THR A 116 -4.07 3.60 8.02
N TYR A 117 -4.03 4.37 6.93
CA TYR A 117 -5.23 4.69 6.15
C TYR A 117 -4.89 4.99 4.69
N PHE A 118 -5.72 4.49 3.79
CA PHE A 118 -5.70 4.73 2.35
C PHE A 118 -7.09 5.17 1.91
N ARG A 119 -7.14 6.13 0.99
CA ARG A 119 -8.37 6.50 0.28
C ARG A 119 -8.06 6.84 -1.17
N ASN A 120 -8.96 6.43 -2.06
CA ASN A 120 -9.10 7.00 -3.38
C ASN A 120 -10.58 7.29 -3.69
N SER A 121 -10.90 7.56 -4.96
CA SER A 121 -12.28 7.84 -5.40
C SER A 121 -13.26 6.66 -5.28
N ARG A 122 -12.78 5.42 -5.11
CA ARG A 122 -13.58 4.19 -5.16
C ARG A 122 -13.54 3.36 -3.89
N LEU A 123 -12.51 3.52 -3.07
CA LEU A 123 -12.22 2.65 -1.94
C LEU A 123 -11.54 3.45 -0.82
N SER A 124 -11.84 3.06 0.42
CA SER A 124 -11.06 3.43 1.59
C SER A 124 -10.65 2.17 2.35
N LEU A 125 -9.39 2.10 2.76
CA LEU A 125 -8.86 1.04 3.61
C LEU A 125 -8.32 1.66 4.89
N LYS A 126 -8.57 1.01 6.02
CA LYS A 126 -8.02 1.42 7.32
C LYS A 126 -7.37 0.21 7.97
N LEU A 127 -6.12 0.35 8.37
CA LEU A 127 -5.44 -0.68 9.15
C LEU A 127 -6.10 -0.77 10.54
N LYS A 128 -6.52 -1.98 10.92
CA LYS A 128 -7.17 -2.25 12.21
C LYS A 128 -6.20 -2.75 13.27
N SER A 129 -5.27 -3.62 12.89
CA SER A 129 -4.25 -4.18 13.78
C SER A 129 -3.04 -4.64 12.97
N VAL A 130 -1.86 -4.61 13.59
CA VAL A 130 -0.63 -5.26 13.11
C VAL A 130 -0.03 -6.03 14.27
N ILE A 131 0.40 -7.26 14.00
CA ILE A 131 1.08 -8.13 14.94
C ILE A 131 2.51 -8.27 14.43
N PHE A 132 3.47 -7.95 15.28
CA PHE A 132 4.89 -8.22 15.02
C PHE A 132 5.20 -9.55 15.69
N GLU A 133 5.61 -10.54 14.92
CA GLU A 133 6.13 -11.80 15.47
C GLU A 133 7.60 -11.61 15.83
N GLU A 134 7.98 -12.04 17.03
CA GLU A 134 9.36 -12.06 17.53
C GLU A 134 10.11 -13.31 17.03
#